data_AF-A0A3C2EEF4-F1
#
_entry.id   AF-A0A3C2EEF4-F1
#
_cell.length_a   1.000
_cell.length_b   1.000
_cell.length_c   1.000
_cell.angle_alpha   90.00
_cell.angle_beta   90.00
_cell.angle_gamma   90.00
#
_symmetry.space_group_name_H-M   'P 1'
#
loop_
_entity.id
_entity.type
_entity.pdbx_description
1 polymer ?
#
loop_
_entity_poly.entity_id
_entity_poly.type
_entity_poly.pdbx_seq_one_letter_code
_entity_poly.pdbx_strand_id
1 'polypeptide(L)' 'MSVKESNTGNNLTPLMKQYHQVKAKHPDAILLFRVGDFYETFGEDAIKTAKALGIILTSRN' A
#
# COMPACT_ATOMS: atom_id res chain seq x y z
N MET A 1 1.04 21.08 4.89
CA MET A 1 0.48 19.86 5.51
C MET A 1 0.64 18.75 4.49
N SER A 2 1.77 18.04 4.56
CA SER A 2 1.90 16.66 5.10
C SER A 2 1.42 15.65 4.06
N VAL A 3 2.25 14.76 3.49
CA VAL A 3 3.46 14.12 4.00
C VAL A 3 4.50 14.00 2.87
N LYS A 4 5.71 14.52 3.11
CA LYS A 4 6.92 14.15 2.36
C LYS A 4 7.35 12.78 2.88
N GLU A 5 7.23 11.72 2.08
CA GLU A 5 8.00 10.50 2.35
C GLU A 5 9.47 10.80 2.11
N SER A 6 10.16 11.08 3.21
CA SER A 6 11.59 11.26 3.32
C SER A 6 12.32 9.98 2.90
N ASN A 7 13.28 10.17 2.02
CA ASN A 7 14.33 9.27 1.61
C ASN A 7 15.00 8.54 2.82
N THR A 8 14.70 7.25 2.99
CA THR A 8 15.56 6.29 3.71
C THR A 8 15.66 5.00 2.89
N GLY A 9 16.44 5.05 1.82
CA GLY A 9 16.81 3.89 1.02
C GLY A 9 17.68 2.91 1.82
N ASN A 10 17.04 1.97 2.53
CA ASN A 10 17.60 0.62 2.78
C ASN A 10 16.64 -0.39 3.45
N ASN A 11 15.40 -0.03 3.82
CA ASN A 11 14.47 -0.92 4.54
C ASN A 11 13.09 -1.08 3.84
N LEU A 12 13.01 -0.89 2.52
CA LEU A 12 11.83 -1.38 1.79
C LEU A 12 11.88 -2.90 1.80
N THR A 13 10.94 -3.53 2.51
CA THR A 13 10.76 -4.97 2.46
C THR A 13 10.64 -5.41 1.01
N PRO A 14 11.16 -6.60 0.63
CA PRO A 14 11.07 -7.10 -0.75
C PRO A 14 9.63 -7.01 -1.32
N LEU A 15 8.64 -7.18 -0.45
CA LEU A 15 7.21 -7.04 -0.73
C LEU A 15 6.84 -5.65 -1.25
N MET A 16 7.25 -4.59 -0.57
CA MET A 16 6.90 -3.22 -0.96
C MET A 16 7.59 -2.81 -2.26
N LYS A 17 8.79 -3.32 -2.55
CA LYS A 17 9.44 -3.12 -3.85
C LYS A 17 8.59 -3.69 -4.99
N GLN A 18 8.06 -4.90 -4.82
CA GLN A 18 7.17 -5.52 -5.80
C GLN A 18 5.85 -4.75 -5.94
N TYR A 19 5.28 -4.32 -4.81
CA TYR A 19 4.07 -3.50 -4.80
C TYR A 19 4.24 -2.24 -5.65
N HIS A 20 5.30 -1.45 -5.41
CA HIS A 20 5.56 -0.22 -6.15
C HIS A 20 5.83 -0.48 -7.64
N GLN A 21 6.52 -1.57 -8.00
CA GLN A 21 6.76 -1.91 -9.40
C GLN A 21 5.46 -2.21 -10.17
N VAL A 22 4.51 -2.92 -9.55
CA VAL A 22 3.21 -3.21 -10.18
C VAL A 22 2.33 -1.96 -10.19
N LYS A 23 2.32 -1.19 -9.10
CA LYS A 23 1.58 0.08 -9.00
C LYS A 23 2.06 1.12 -10.00
N ALA A 24 3.36 1.18 -10.30
CA ALA A 24 3.90 2.07 -11.33
C ALA A 24 3.35 1.76 -12.73
N LYS A 25 2.95 0.51 -13.00
CA LYS A 25 2.30 0.12 -14.27
C LYS A 25 0.80 0.44 -14.28
N HIS A 26 0.19 0.56 -13.10
CA HIS A 26 -1.24 0.79 -12.93
C HIS A 26 -1.49 1.84 -11.83
N PRO A 27 -1.14 3.13 -12.07
CA PRO A 27 -1.21 4.17 -11.05
C PRO A 27 -2.63 4.40 -10.52
N ASP A 28 -3.63 4.22 -11.39
CA ASP A 28 -5.03 4.52 -11.09
C ASP A 28 -5.78 3.34 -10.44
N ALA A 29 -5.18 2.14 -10.43
CA ALA A 29 -5.82 0.94 -9.93
C ALA A 29 -5.44 0.64 -8.48
N ILE A 30 -6.40 0.16 -7.68
CA ILE A 30 -6.12 -0.32 -6.32
C ILE A 30 -5.49 -1.70 -6.39
N LEU A 31 -4.29 -1.87 -5.84
CA LEU A 31 -3.59 -3.14 -5.87
C LEU A 31 -3.89 -3.95 -4.61
N LEU A 32 -4.63 -5.05 -4.78
CA LEU A 32 -4.92 -6.02 -3.73
C LEU A 32 -3.78 -7.05 -3.67
N PHE A 33 -2.95 -6.96 -2.65
CA PHE A 33 -1.83 -7.87 -2.45
C PHE A 33 -2.26 -9.06 -1.58
N ARG A 34 -2.14 -10.28 -2.12
CA ARG A 34 -2.53 -11.48 -1.38
C ARG A 34 -1.47 -11.84 -0.34
N VAL A 35 -1.87 -11.89 0.93
CA VAL A 35 -1.03 -12.34 2.06
C VAL A 35 -1.79 -13.46 2.77
N GLY A 36 -1.49 -14.70 2.40
CA GLY A 36 -2.22 -15.88 2.89
C GLY A 36 -3.68 -15.87 2.41
N ASP A 37 -4.60 -15.81 3.39
CA ASP A 37 -6.05 -15.82 3.16
C ASP A 37 -6.66 -14.40 3.03
N PHE A 38 -5.87 -13.36 3.27
CA PHE A 38 -6.32 -11.97 3.20
C PHE A 38 -5.73 -11.25 1.99
N TYR A 39 -6.46 -10.24 1.53
CA TYR A 39 -5.96 -9.24 0.60
C TYR A 39 -5.66 -7.95 1.35
N GLU A 40 -4.41 -7.51 1.26
CA GLU A 40 -3.93 -6.29 1.88
C GLU A 40 -3.63 -5.23 0.82
N THR A 41 -3.94 -3.99 1.15
CA THR A 41 -3.60 -2.80 0.36
C THR A 41 -2.67 -1.93 1.17
N PHE A 42 -1.77 -1.20 0.53
CA PHE A 42 -0.73 -0.43 1.23
C PHE A 42 -0.77 1.06 0.86
N GLY A 43 -0.23 1.90 1.76
CA GLY A 43 -0.12 3.35 1.55
C GLY A 43 -1.47 4.04 1.31
N GLU A 44 -1.53 4.90 0.30
CA GLU A 44 -2.76 5.64 -0.04
C GLU A 44 -3.90 4.73 -0.52
N ASP A 45 -3.57 3.60 -1.15
CA ASP A 45 -4.59 2.65 -1.62
C ASP A 45 -5.31 2.00 -0.44
N ALA A 46 -4.63 1.82 0.70
CA ALA A 46 -5.27 1.36 1.93
C ALA A 46 -6.33 2.33 2.44
N ILE A 47 -6.03 3.64 2.41
CA ILE A 47 -6.97 4.68 2.84
C ILE A 47 -8.18 4.72 1.89
N LYS A 48 -7.94 4.67 0.57
CA LYS A 48 -9.01 4.65 -0.44
C LYS A 48 -9.89 3.41 -0.29
N THR A 49 -9.28 2.24 -0.11
CA THR A 49 -9.99 0.96 0.05
C THR A 49 -10.79 0.91 1.35
N ALA A 50 -10.20 1.35 2.46
CA ALA A 50 -10.90 1.46 3.75
C ALA A 50 -12.14 2.35 3.65
N LYS A 51 -12.01 3.50 3.00
CA LYS A 51 -13.14 4.42 2.78
C LYS A 51 -14.19 3.85 1.83
N ALA A 52 -13.77 3.18 0.76
CA ALA A 52 -14.68 2.64 -0.26
C ALA A 52 -15.44 1.41 0.24
N LEU A 53 -14.78 0.51 0.97
CA LEU A 53 -15.35 -0.75 1.46
C LEU A 53 -15.89 -0.66 2.90
N GLY A 54 -15.64 0.45 3.60
CA GLY A 54 -16.06 0.61 5.00
C GLY A 54 -15.33 -0.32 5.97
N ILE A 55 -14.10 -0.70 5.65
CA ILE A 55 -13.27 -1.60 6.48
C ILE A 55 -12.33 -0.81 7.39
N ILE A 56 -11.89 -1.44 8.47
CA ILE A 56 -10.97 -0.83 9.44
C ILE A 56 -9.58 -0.70 8.80
N LEU A 57 -9.05 0.53 8.78
CA LEU A 57 -7.68 0.80 8.39
C LEU A 57 -6.73 0.43 9.55
N THR A 58 -5.86 -0.53 9.33
CA THR A 58 -4.83 -0.92 10.30
C THR A 58 -3.44 -0.54 9.77
N SER A 59 -2.55 -0.15 10.68
CA SER A 59 -1.15 0.15 10.35
C SER A 59 -0.26 -0.89 11.01
N ARG A 60 0.66 -1.51 10.25
CA ARG A 60 1.76 -2.28 10.82
C ARG A 60 2.84 -1.31 11.30
N ASN A 61 3.18 -1.40 12.58
CA ASN A 61 4.21 -0.60 13.25
C ASN A 61 5.61 -1.20 13.00
#